data_AF-A0A1U9MJG4-F1
#
_entry.id   AF-A0A1U9MJG4-F1
#
_cell.length_a   1.000
_cell.length_b   1.000
_cell.length_c   1.000
_cell.angle_alpha   90.00
_cell.angle_beta   90.00
_cell.angle_gamma   90.00
#
_symmetry.space_group_name_H-M   'P 1'
#
loop_
_entity.id
_entity.type
_entity.pdbx_description
1 polymer ?
#
loop_
_entity_poly.entity_id
_entity_poly.type
_entity_poly.pdbx_seq_one_letter_code
_entity_poly.pdbx_strand_id
1 'polypeptide(L)'
;MDLKNKIKLWVQGQLVTMPRGAKKKLADYLKITPTQLTRLLNLEAGKEPRSMQADEFLKIVEFFGKWPDNLMPSIFPDSRKQHLLAMFDSVSPEWQQAIIAMVEALVQSSKRP
;
A
#
# COMPACT_ATOMS: atom_id res chain seq x y z
N MET A 1 8.39 -4.27 16.01
CA MET A 1 7.47 -5.15 15.24
C MET A 1 8.03 -5.31 13.83
N ASP A 2 8.31 -6.54 13.41
CA ASP A 2 8.85 -6.89 12.08
C ASP A 2 7.87 -6.52 10.94
N LEU A 3 8.40 -6.14 9.77
CA LEU A 3 7.63 -5.75 8.57
C LEU A 3 6.66 -6.85 8.14
N LYS A 4 7.08 -8.12 8.19
CA LYS A 4 6.23 -9.28 7.86
C LYS A 4 5.00 -9.35 8.76
N ASN A 5 5.18 -9.12 10.06
CA ASN A 5 4.08 -9.12 11.02
C ASN A 5 3.13 -7.95 10.79
N LYS A 6 3.66 -6.78 10.41
CA LYS A 6 2.83 -5.65 10.07
C LYS A 6 1.96 -5.91 8.82
N ILE A 7 2.51 -6.57 7.79
CA ILE A 7 1.75 -6.97 6.59
C ILE A 7 0.61 -7.92 6.98
N LYS A 8 0.91 -8.95 7.75
CA LYS A 8 -0.11 -9.90 8.23
C LYS A 8 -1.22 -9.21 9.02
N LEU A 9 -0.88 -8.27 9.91
CA LEU A 9 -1.85 -7.47 10.67
C LEU A 9 -2.72 -6.60 9.76
N TRP A 10 -2.12 -5.97 8.74
CA TRP A 10 -2.89 -5.20 7.77
C TRP A 10 -3.90 -6.07 7.02
N VAL A 11 -3.51 -7.26 6.57
CA VAL A 11 -4.42 -8.21 5.91
C VAL A 11 -5.55 -8.63 6.85
N GLN A 12 -5.24 -8.94 8.10
CA GLN A 12 -6.26 -9.24 9.11
C GLN A 12 -7.23 -8.07 9.29
N GLY A 13 -6.72 -6.83 9.37
CA GLY A 13 -7.54 -5.63 9.47
C GLY A 13 -8.48 -5.44 8.27
N GLN A 14 -8.01 -5.68 7.04
CA GLN A 14 -8.88 -5.63 5.85
C GLN A 14 -9.96 -6.71 5.89
N LEU A 15 -9.64 -7.93 6.33
CA LEU A 15 -10.62 -9.00 6.41
C LEU A 15 -11.74 -8.73 7.43
N VAL A 16 -11.46 -7.95 8.49
CA VAL A 16 -12.46 -7.56 9.50
C VAL A 16 -13.47 -6.56 8.94
N THR A 17 -13.06 -5.68 8.02
CA THR A 17 -13.96 -4.68 7.43
C THR A 17 -14.82 -5.24 6.30
N MET A 18 -14.54 -6.46 5.85
CA MET A 18 -15.24 -7.10 4.74
C MET A 18 -16.42 -7.98 5.22
N PRO A 19 -17.39 -8.26 4.34
CA PRO A 19 -18.51 -9.15 4.66
C PRO A 19 -18.06 -10.56 5.01
N ARG A 20 -18.93 -11.28 5.74
CA ARG A 20 -18.72 -12.69 6.11
C ARG A 20 -18.35 -13.51 4.86
N GLY A 21 -17.35 -14.38 5.01
CA GLY A 21 -16.83 -15.20 3.91
C GLY A 21 -15.68 -14.57 3.11
N ALA A 22 -15.30 -13.31 3.36
CA ALA A 22 -14.14 -12.68 2.70
C ALA A 22 -12.84 -13.48 2.86
N LYS A 23 -12.62 -14.08 4.04
CA LYS A 23 -11.46 -14.97 4.27
C LYS A 23 -11.45 -16.18 3.33
N LYS A 24 -12.62 -16.77 3.04
CA LYS A 24 -12.72 -17.87 2.07
C LYS A 24 -12.42 -17.38 0.66
N LYS A 25 -13.02 -16.25 0.25
CA LYS A 25 -12.77 -15.63 -1.06
C LYS A 25 -11.29 -15.30 -1.28
N LEU A 26 -10.61 -14.80 -0.25
CA LEU A 26 -9.17 -14.53 -0.32
C LEU A 26 -8.37 -15.82 -0.48
N ALA A 27 -8.71 -16.88 0.25
CA ALA A 27 -8.05 -18.18 0.12
C ALA A 27 -8.23 -18.75 -1.30
N ASP A 28 -9.46 -18.69 -1.83
CA ASP A 28 -9.79 -19.13 -3.19
C ASP A 28 -9.01 -18.32 -4.24
N TYR A 29 -8.93 -17.00 -4.07
CA TYR A 29 -8.18 -16.11 -4.97
C TYR A 29 -6.67 -16.41 -4.97
N LEU A 30 -6.10 -16.69 -3.79
CA LEU A 30 -4.71 -17.09 -3.63
C LEU A 30 -4.44 -18.54 -4.05
N LYS A 31 -5.49 -19.33 -4.36
CA LYS A 31 -5.42 -20.76 -4.66
C LYS A 31 -4.77 -21.57 -3.52
N ILE A 32 -5.08 -21.20 -2.28
CA ILE A 32 -4.62 -21.90 -1.07
C ILE A 32 -5.81 -22.34 -0.21
N THR A 33 -5.59 -23.30 0.69
CA THR A 33 -6.65 -23.74 1.60
C THR A 33 -6.91 -22.70 2.71
N PRO A 34 -8.11 -22.68 3.32
CA PRO A 34 -8.40 -21.82 4.47
C PRO A 34 -7.44 -22.03 5.66
N THR A 35 -6.94 -23.26 5.83
CA THR A 35 -5.93 -23.61 6.82
C THR A 35 -4.58 -22.97 6.48
N GLN A 36 -4.15 -23.05 5.21
CA GLN A 36 -2.93 -22.39 4.73
C GLN A 36 -3.02 -20.87 4.90
N LEU A 37 -4.17 -20.25 4.58
CA LEU A 37 -4.38 -18.82 4.82
C LEU A 37 -4.32 -18.49 6.31
N THR A 38 -4.87 -19.33 7.18
CA THR A 38 -4.79 -19.13 8.62
C THR A 38 -3.34 -19.18 9.11
N ARG A 39 -2.53 -20.15 8.64
CA ARG A 39 -1.09 -20.24 8.93
C ARG A 39 -0.29 -19.07 8.34
N LEU A 40 -0.68 -18.59 7.16
CA LEU A 40 -0.08 -17.43 6.48
C LEU A 40 -0.27 -16.17 7.32
N LEU A 41 -1.48 -15.95 7.85
CA LEU A 41 -1.83 -14.78 8.64
C LEU A 41 -1.51 -14.91 10.13
N ASN A 42 -1.00 -16.05 10.58
CA ASN A 42 -0.67 -16.24 11.99
C ASN A 42 0.56 -15.42 12.41
N LEU A 43 0.47 -14.86 13.62
CA LEU A 43 1.49 -14.00 14.24
C LEU A 43 2.14 -14.64 15.46
N GLU A 44 1.52 -15.66 16.04
CA GLU A 44 2.01 -16.33 17.25
C GLU A 44 3.22 -17.22 16.95
N ALA A 45 4.29 -17.04 17.73
CA ALA A 45 5.43 -17.94 17.72
C ALA A 45 5.01 -19.31 18.27
N GLY A 46 5.39 -20.40 17.59
CA GLY A 46 5.09 -21.77 18.01
C GLY A 46 3.86 -22.44 17.38
N LYS A 47 3.03 -21.70 16.62
CA LYS A 47 1.91 -22.27 15.85
C LYS A 47 2.16 -22.17 14.35
N GLU A 48 2.78 -23.19 13.74
CA GLU A 48 3.11 -23.34 12.30
C GLU A 48 3.00 -22.05 11.44
N PRO A 49 3.73 -20.96 11.79
CA PRO A 49 3.58 -19.71 11.07
C PRO A 49 4.30 -19.85 9.73
N ARG A 50 3.56 -19.65 8.64
CA ARG A 50 4.16 -19.66 7.31
C ARG A 50 4.64 -18.26 6.92
N SER A 51 5.75 -18.20 6.19
CA SER A 51 6.21 -16.95 5.56
C SER A 51 5.38 -16.63 4.32
N MET A 52 5.01 -15.36 4.16
CA MET A 52 4.31 -14.86 2.97
C MET A 52 5.33 -14.62 1.86
N GLN A 53 5.07 -15.19 0.69
CA GLN A 53 5.86 -14.97 -0.50
C GLN A 53 5.48 -13.64 -1.16
N ALA A 54 6.39 -13.09 -1.97
CA ALA A 54 6.18 -11.80 -2.63
C ALA A 54 5.00 -11.84 -3.61
N ASP A 55 4.81 -12.93 -4.35
CA ASP A 55 3.70 -13.09 -5.29
C ASP A 55 2.35 -13.20 -4.56
N GLU A 56 2.30 -13.88 -3.42
CA GLU A 56 1.13 -13.93 -2.53
C GLU A 56 0.77 -12.53 -2.05
N PHE A 57 1.76 -11.73 -1.66
CA PHE A 57 1.53 -10.35 -1.25
C PHE A 57 0.95 -9.48 -2.38
N LEU A 58 1.49 -9.57 -3.60
CA LEU A 58 0.97 -8.82 -4.75
C LEU A 58 -0.50 -9.19 -5.04
N LYS A 59 -0.83 -10.49 -5.02
CA LYS A 59 -2.22 -10.96 -5.17
C LYS A 59 -3.13 -10.46 -4.05
N ILE A 60 -2.63 -10.37 -2.82
CA ILE A 60 -3.41 -9.82 -1.70
C ILE A 60 -3.70 -8.34 -1.92
N VAL A 61 -2.72 -7.56 -2.38
CA VAL A 61 -2.88 -6.13 -2.71
C VAL A 61 -3.89 -5.96 -3.85
N GLU A 62 -3.80 -6.79 -4.88
CA GLU A 62 -4.74 -6.82 -6.01
C GLU A 62 -6.16 -7.15 -5.53
N PHE A 63 -6.32 -8.18 -4.69
CA PHE A 63 -7.61 -8.59 -4.13
C PHE A 63 -8.29 -7.47 -3.33
N PHE A 64 -7.54 -6.68 -2.56
CA PHE A 64 -8.09 -5.56 -1.80
C PHE A 64 -8.15 -4.25 -2.60
N GLY A 65 -7.55 -4.20 -3.79
CA GLY A 65 -7.49 -3.01 -4.64
C GLY A 65 -6.72 -1.83 -4.02
N LYS A 66 -5.89 -2.07 -2.99
CA LYS A 66 -5.13 -1.02 -2.32
C LYS A 66 -3.88 -1.53 -1.63
N TRP A 67 -2.89 -0.66 -1.55
CA TRP A 67 -1.64 -0.91 -0.84
C TRP A 67 -1.78 -0.63 0.66
N PRO A 68 -0.98 -1.27 1.52
CA PRO A 68 -0.89 -0.92 2.93
C PRO A 68 -0.19 0.43 3.14
N ASP A 69 -0.96 1.46 3.50
CA ASP A 69 -0.53 2.86 3.64
C ASP A 69 0.73 3.06 4.50
N ASN A 70 0.93 2.23 5.52
CA ASN A 70 2.00 2.40 6.53
C ASN A 70 3.16 1.38 6.42
N LEU A 71 3.18 0.54 5.37
CA LEU A 71 4.11 -0.61 5.27
C LEU A 71 5.10 -0.53 4.12
N MET A 72 4.99 0.48 3.26
CA MET A 72 6.00 0.77 2.26
C MET A 72 6.88 1.92 2.79
N PRO A 73 8.20 1.74 3.01
CA PRO A 73 9.09 2.87 2.77
C PRO A 73 8.86 3.28 1.30
N SER A 74 8.82 4.58 1.01
CA SER A 74 8.52 5.16 -0.32
C SER A 74 9.39 4.55 -1.44
N ILE A 75 9.03 3.37 -1.96
CA ILE A 75 9.66 2.73 -3.14
C ILE A 75 8.97 3.22 -4.41
N PHE A 76 7.71 3.62 -4.29
CA PHE A 76 7.07 4.54 -5.23
C PHE A 76 7.43 5.95 -4.75
N PRO A 77 8.24 6.73 -5.49
CA PRO A 77 8.60 8.08 -5.06
C PRO A 77 7.32 8.89 -4.92
N ASP A 78 6.83 9.03 -3.69
CA ASP A 78 5.58 9.66 -3.27
C ASP A 78 4.44 9.47 -4.28
N SER A 79 3.44 8.63 -3.96
CA SER A 79 2.19 8.61 -4.72
C SER A 79 1.61 10.02 -4.95
N ARG A 80 1.88 10.96 -4.03
CA ARG A 80 1.60 12.39 -4.20
C ARG A 80 2.45 13.08 -5.26
N LYS A 81 3.75 12.78 -5.37
CA LYS A 81 4.64 13.34 -6.40
C LYS A 81 4.24 12.83 -7.77
N GLN A 82 3.96 11.53 -7.91
CA GLN A 82 3.46 10.98 -9.18
C GLN A 82 2.09 11.55 -9.54
N HIS A 83 1.18 11.68 -8.57
CA HIS A 83 -0.11 12.32 -8.77
C HIS A 83 0.03 13.81 -9.13
N LEU A 84 0.94 14.53 -8.49
CA LEU A 84 1.24 15.93 -8.79
C LEU A 84 1.82 16.10 -10.19
N LEU A 85 2.73 15.22 -10.62
CA LEU A 85 3.27 15.22 -11.98
C LEU A 85 2.17 14.94 -13.01
N ALA A 86 1.31 13.95 -12.76
CA ALA A 86 0.19 13.65 -13.66
C ALA A 86 -0.82 14.81 -13.74
N MET A 87 -1.11 15.49 -12.62
CA MET A 87 -1.95 16.70 -12.62
C MET A 87 -1.27 17.85 -13.35
N PHE A 88 0.03 18.04 -13.16
CA PHE A 88 0.82 19.07 -13.82
C PHE A 88 0.84 18.89 -15.35
N ASP A 89 1.01 17.66 -15.83
CA ASP A 89 1.00 17.32 -17.25
C ASP A 89 -0.40 17.48 -17.88
N SER A 90 -1.46 17.47 -17.07
CA SER A 90 -2.86 17.56 -17.53
C SER A 90 -3.38 19.00 -17.70
N VAL A 91 -2.64 20.01 -17.26
CA VAL A 91 -3.01 21.43 -17.37
C VAL A 91 -2.25 22.13 -18.50
N SER A 92 -2.76 23.28 -18.97
CA SER A 92 -2.15 23.99 -20.10
C SER A 92 -0.78 24.61 -19.75
N PRO A 93 0.07 24.93 -20.74
CA PRO A 93 1.40 25.48 -20.51
C PRO A 93 1.42 26.77 -19.67
N GLU A 94 0.38 27.61 -19.79
CA GLU A 94 0.26 28.84 -19.01
C GLU A 94 0.08 28.54 -17.52
N TRP A 95 -0.74 27.54 -17.19
CA TRP A 95 -0.96 27.09 -15.81
C TRP A 95 0.24 26.34 -15.25
N GLN A 96 0.96 25.59 -16.08
CA GLN A 96 2.23 24.97 -15.69
C GLN A 96 3.26 26.03 -15.26
N GLN A 97 3.40 27.12 -16.02
CA GLN A 97 4.29 28.23 -15.66
C GLN A 97 3.88 28.91 -14.34
N ALA A 98 2.58 29.14 -14.13
CA ALA A 98 2.08 29.71 -12.88
C ALA A 98 2.38 28.79 -11.67
N ILE A 99 2.22 27.48 -11.83
CA ILE A 99 2.55 26.49 -10.80
C ILE A 99 4.06 26.51 -10.49
N ILE A 100 4.92 26.56 -11.51
CA ILE A 100 6.37 26.64 -11.33
C ILE A 100 6.74 27.91 -10.55
N ALA A 101 6.23 29.07 -10.96
CA ALA A 101 6.52 30.35 -10.31
C ALA A 101 6.09 30.36 -8.83
N MET A 102 4.94 29.75 -8.51
CA MET A 102 4.49 29.60 -7.13
C MET A 102 5.43 28.71 -6.32
N VAL A 103 5.86 27.56 -6.86
CA VAL A 103 6.78 26.64 -6.18
C VAL A 103 8.14 27.31 -5.96
N GLU A 104 8.65 28.05 -6.93
CA GLU A 104 9.90 28.82 -6.80
C GLU A 104 9.81 29.87 -5.69
N ALA A 105 8.71 30.61 -5.60
CA ALA A 105 8.50 31.59 -4.55
C ALA A 105 8.50 30.94 -3.15
N LEU A 106 7.85 29.78 -3.00
CA LEU A 106 7.83 29.01 -1.74
C LEU A 106 9.23 28.49 -1.36
N VAL A 107 10.01 28.02 -2.33
CA VAL A 107 11.39 27.57 -2.11
C VAL A 107 12.27 28.75 -1.69
N GLN A 108 12.09 29.92 -2.29
CA GLN A 108 12.83 31.13 -1.92
C GLN A 108 12.43 31.65 -0.54
N SER A 109 11.14 31.62 -0.17
CA SER A 109 10.69 32.03 1.17
C SER A 109 11.19 31.08 2.25
N SER A 110 11.31 29.79 1.95
CA SER A 110 11.89 28.78 2.86
C SER A 110 13.40 28.95 3.07
N LYS A 111 14.10 29.64 2.17
CA LYS A 111 15.56 29.87 2.24
C LYS A 111 15.93 31.20 2.88
N ARG A 112 14.97 32.07 3.18
CA ARG A 112 15.21 33.29 3.96
C ARG A 112 15.23 32.91 5.45
N PRO A 113 16.31 33.23 6.19
CA PRO A 113 16.42 32.94 7.62
C PRO A 113 15.38 33.69 8.45
#